data_AF-A0A1U7NPV9-F1
#
_entry.id   AF-A0A1U7NPV9-F1
#
_cell.length_a   1.000
_cell.length_b   1.000
_cell.length_c   1.000
_cell.angle_alpha   90.00
_cell.angle_beta   90.00
_cell.angle_gamma   90.00
#
_symmetry.space_group_name_H-M   'P 1'
#
loop_
_entity.id
_entity.type
_entity.pdbx_description
1 polymer ?
#
loop_
_entity_poly.entity_id
_entity_poly.type
_entity_poly.pdbx_seq_one_letter_code
_entity_poly.pdbx_strand_id
1 'polypeptide(L)'
;MKGLKILLVFLGLFGLSGCLATKSLSVITENGEKVWFTMDVSEKDYSLRYQEDVLQIESDRGVELQGVLLSMEGFKEIVHRFEEEFELEEKMEPFVHRFYQDGNTSLFFFELVPDSLGMVMSGEQGLLETQEVFSRLKIGEE
;
A
#
# COMPACT_ATOMS: atom_id res chain seq x y z
N MET A 1 -29.07 -1.87 -10.49
CA MET A 1 -28.22 -2.88 -9.82
C MET A 1 -27.75 -3.89 -10.86
N LYS A 2 -26.53 -3.74 -11.37
CA LYS A 2 -25.92 -4.71 -12.30
C LYS A 2 -24.61 -5.16 -11.66
N GLY A 3 -24.54 -6.46 -11.40
CA GLY A 3 -23.50 -7.11 -10.58
C GLY A 3 -22.10 -7.02 -11.17
N LEU A 4 -21.15 -6.80 -10.28
CA LEU A 4 -19.72 -6.83 -10.53
C LEU A 4 -19.29 -8.27 -10.84
N LYS A 5 -18.62 -8.50 -11.98
CA LYS A 5 -18.01 -9.78 -12.33
C LYS A 5 -16.52 -9.71 -12.04
N ILE A 6 -16.07 -10.39 -11.00
CA ILE A 6 -14.64 -10.56 -10.69
C ILE A 6 -14.11 -11.73 -11.54
N LEU A 7 -13.04 -11.48 -12.31
CA LEU A 7 -12.38 -12.44 -13.19
C LEU A 7 -11.23 -13.14 -12.46
N LEU A 8 -11.11 -14.47 -12.64
CA LEU A 8 -10.17 -15.38 -11.98
C LEU A 8 -8.69 -15.16 -12.34
N VAL A 9 -7.83 -15.32 -11.33
CA VAL A 9 -6.37 -15.25 -11.35
C VAL A 9 -5.75 -16.50 -11.99
N PHE A 10 -4.73 -16.32 -12.82
CA PHE A 10 -3.86 -17.40 -13.31
C PHE A 10 -2.67 -17.61 -12.35
N LEU A 11 -2.53 -18.82 -11.79
CA LEU A 11 -1.31 -19.28 -11.11
C LEU A 11 -0.36 -19.91 -12.15
N GLY A 12 0.75 -19.25 -12.44
CA GLY A 12 1.87 -19.82 -13.18
C GLY A 12 3.01 -20.18 -12.23
N LEU A 13 3.27 -21.48 -12.05
CA LEU A 13 4.37 -22.01 -11.24
C LEU A 13 5.44 -22.58 -12.20
N PHE A 14 6.62 -21.96 -12.28
CA PHE A 14 7.80 -22.55 -12.91
C PHE A 14 9.12 -22.05 -12.28
N GLY A 15 9.99 -23.01 -11.94
CA GLY A 15 11.44 -22.88 -12.07
C GLY A 15 12.26 -22.61 -10.80
N LEU A 16 13.06 -23.60 -10.37
CA LEU A 16 14.10 -23.47 -9.35
C LEU A 16 15.27 -22.60 -9.85
N SER A 17 15.21 -21.32 -9.57
CA SER A 17 16.35 -20.39 -9.50
C SER A 17 15.98 -19.37 -8.43
N GLY A 18 16.61 -19.41 -7.24
CA GLY A 18 16.35 -18.52 -6.09
C GLY A 18 15.06 -17.71 -6.22
N CYS A 19 13.91 -18.40 -6.10
CA CYS A 19 12.64 -17.86 -6.54
C CYS A 19 12.33 -16.67 -5.64
N LEU A 20 12.49 -15.45 -6.14
CA LEU A 20 11.89 -14.28 -5.50
C LEU A 20 10.38 -14.53 -5.55
N ALA A 21 9.87 -15.12 -4.47
CA ALA A 21 8.45 -15.34 -4.32
C ALA A 21 7.83 -13.97 -4.14
N THR A 22 7.09 -13.52 -5.13
CA THR A 22 6.37 -12.25 -5.07
C THR A 22 4.87 -12.48 -5.21
N LYS A 23 4.08 -11.61 -4.58
CA LYS A 23 2.66 -11.49 -4.86
C LYS A 23 2.42 -10.11 -5.45
N SER A 24 1.68 -10.05 -6.55
CA SER A 24 1.36 -8.80 -7.22
C SER A 24 -0.15 -8.61 -7.33
N LEU A 25 -0.59 -7.37 -7.16
CA LEU A 25 -1.98 -6.95 -7.26
C LEU A 25 -2.03 -5.67 -8.11
N SER A 26 -2.82 -5.67 -9.17
CA SER A 26 -3.11 -4.47 -9.95
C SER A 26 -4.44 -3.88 -9.53
N VAL A 27 -4.47 -2.57 -9.31
CA VAL A 27 -5.70 -1.80 -9.07
C VAL A 27 -5.88 -0.83 -10.23
N ILE A 28 -7.10 -0.74 -10.76
CA ILE A 28 -7.48 0.27 -11.75
C ILE A 28 -8.38 1.27 -11.03
N THR A 29 -7.97 2.53 -10.97
CA THR A 29 -8.73 3.61 -10.33
C THR A 29 -9.96 3.97 -11.16
N GLU A 30 -10.90 4.71 -10.58
CA GLU A 30 -12.08 5.20 -11.32
C GLU A 30 -11.68 6.08 -12.53
N ASN A 31 -10.52 6.73 -12.46
CA ASN A 31 -9.95 7.56 -13.52
C ASN A 31 -9.19 6.75 -14.59
N GLY A 32 -9.10 5.43 -14.43
CA GLY A 32 -8.44 4.52 -15.37
C GLY A 32 -6.94 4.36 -15.17
N GLU A 33 -6.38 4.91 -14.10
CA GLU A 33 -4.96 4.70 -13.77
C GLU A 33 -4.74 3.29 -13.26
N LYS A 34 -3.63 2.68 -13.66
CA LYS A 34 -3.29 1.32 -13.26
C LYS A 34 -2.08 1.33 -12.34
N VAL A 35 -2.27 0.85 -11.12
CA VAL A 35 -1.23 0.77 -10.09
C VAL A 35 -0.94 -0.67 -9.76
N TRP A 36 0.34 -1.02 -9.68
CA TRP A 36 0.81 -2.35 -9.29
C TRP A 36 1.41 -2.31 -7.90
N PHE A 37 0.86 -3.12 -7.00
CA PHE A 37 1.45 -3.42 -5.70
C PHE A 37 2.13 -4.78 -5.80
N THR A 38 3.44 -4.83 -5.60
CA THR A 38 4.22 -6.07 -5.62
C THR A 38 4.91 -6.24 -4.27
N MET A 39 4.61 -7.34 -3.60
CA MET A 39 5.17 -7.69 -2.30
C MET A 39 6.18 -8.83 -2.45
N ASP A 40 7.37 -8.65 -1.88
CA ASP A 40 8.34 -9.74 -1.68
C ASP A 40 7.91 -10.62 -0.49
N VAL A 41 7.58 -11.88 -0.79
CA VAL A 41 7.14 -12.91 0.16
C VAL A 41 8.15 -14.05 0.33
N SER A 42 9.40 -13.84 -0.07
CA SER A 42 10.47 -14.85 0.00
C SER A 42 10.78 -15.33 1.42
N GLU A 43 10.68 -14.45 2.42
CA GLU A 43 11.03 -14.75 3.81
C GLU A 43 9.83 -14.74 4.78
N LYS A 44 8.73 -14.10 4.38
CA LYS A 44 7.52 -13.94 5.17
C LYS A 44 6.30 -14.05 4.27
N ASP A 45 5.26 -14.74 4.75
CA ASP A 45 4.01 -14.81 4.00
C ASP A 45 3.18 -13.56 4.25
N TYR A 46 3.11 -12.70 3.23
CA TYR A 46 2.19 -11.58 3.18
C TYR A 46 1.04 -11.88 2.24
N SER A 47 -0.16 -11.40 2.55
CA SER A 47 -1.29 -11.37 1.62
C SER A 47 -1.53 -9.93 1.17
N LEU A 48 -1.86 -9.76 -0.12
CA LEU A 48 -2.29 -8.48 -0.70
C LEU A 48 -3.75 -8.66 -1.16
N ARG A 49 -4.65 -7.79 -0.71
CA ARG A 49 -6.04 -7.78 -1.15
C ARG A 49 -6.50 -6.35 -1.41
N TYR A 50 -7.36 -6.16 -2.39
CA TYR A 50 -8.02 -4.87 -2.63
C TYR A 50 -9.53 -5.13 -2.70
N GLN A 51 -10.27 -4.60 -1.73
CA GLN A 51 -11.71 -4.78 -1.60
C GLN A 51 -12.31 -3.51 -1.04
N GLU A 52 -13.48 -3.10 -1.55
CA GLU A 52 -14.22 -1.93 -1.05
C GLU A 52 -13.33 -0.67 -1.00
N ASP A 53 -12.53 -0.48 -2.05
CA ASP A 53 -11.60 0.64 -2.22
C ASP A 53 -10.44 0.72 -1.21
N VAL A 54 -10.23 -0.36 -0.45
CA VAL A 54 -9.15 -0.49 0.54
C VAL A 54 -8.15 -1.56 0.12
N LEU A 55 -6.87 -1.19 0.04
CA LEU A 55 -5.73 -2.10 0.00
C LEU A 55 -5.48 -2.65 1.39
N GLN A 56 -5.46 -3.97 1.55
CA GLN A 56 -5.08 -4.67 2.77
C GLN A 56 -3.79 -5.44 2.55
N ILE A 57 -2.85 -5.28 3.47
CA ILE A 57 -1.62 -6.07 3.54
C ILE A 57 -1.58 -6.77 4.89
N GLU A 58 -1.64 -8.09 4.88
CA GLU A 58 -1.62 -8.88 6.12
C GLU A 58 -0.41 -9.82 6.15
N SER A 59 0.15 -10.06 7.33
CA SER A 59 1.13 -11.12 7.58
C SER A 59 0.58 -12.20 8.51
N ASP A 60 1.16 -13.39 8.44
CA ASP A 60 0.91 -14.49 9.37
C ASP A 60 1.23 -14.15 10.85
N ARG A 61 2.02 -13.10 11.09
CA ARG A 61 2.39 -12.60 12.43
C ARG A 61 1.46 -11.52 12.96
N GLY A 62 0.35 -11.23 12.28
CA GLY A 62 -0.66 -10.28 12.73
C GLY A 62 -0.36 -8.81 12.41
N VAL A 63 0.62 -8.53 11.54
CA VAL A 63 0.73 -7.21 10.90
C VAL A 63 -0.38 -7.06 9.89
N GLU A 64 -1.16 -5.99 10.00
CA GLU A 64 -2.24 -5.61 9.10
C GLU A 64 -2.12 -4.12 8.77
N LEU A 65 -1.83 -3.80 7.53
CA LEU A 65 -1.87 -2.45 7.01
C LEU A 65 -3.09 -2.27 6.10
N GLN A 66 -3.77 -1.14 6.24
CA GLN A 66 -4.91 -0.78 5.40
C GLN A 66 -4.64 0.55 4.72
N GLY A 67 -4.86 0.62 3.41
CA GLY A 67 -4.57 1.78 2.56
C GLY A 67 -5.72 2.18 1.67
N VAL A 68 -5.98 3.48 1.56
CA VAL A 68 -6.95 4.03 0.61
C VAL A 68 -6.23 4.76 -0.52
N LEU A 69 -6.70 4.56 -1.74
CA LEU A 69 -6.27 5.31 -2.91
C LEU A 69 -7.13 6.56 -3.06
N LEU A 70 -6.49 7.69 -3.35
CA LEU A 70 -7.13 9.00 -3.40
C LEU A 70 -6.66 9.74 -4.64
N SER A 71 -7.55 10.52 -5.26
CA SER A 71 -7.10 11.53 -6.24
C SER A 71 -6.08 12.46 -5.59
N MET A 72 -5.17 13.02 -6.40
CA MET A 72 -4.15 13.93 -5.86
C MET A 72 -4.75 15.15 -5.14
N GLU A 73 -5.91 15.64 -5.58
CA GLU A 73 -6.65 16.70 -4.88
C GLU A 73 -7.07 16.26 -3.48
N GLY A 74 -7.73 15.10 -3.37
CA GLY A 74 -8.18 14.57 -2.07
C GLY A 74 -7.02 14.18 -1.16
N PHE A 75 -5.94 13.65 -1.73
CA PHE A 75 -4.70 13.38 -0.99
C PHE A 75 -4.11 14.65 -0.38
N LYS A 76 -3.95 15.72 -1.19
CA LYS A 76 -3.43 17.01 -0.71
C LYS A 76 -4.33 17.64 0.34
N GLU A 77 -5.65 17.53 0.20
CA GLU A 77 -6.59 18.00 1.21
C GLU A 77 -6.42 17.26 2.54
N ILE A 78 -6.33 15.92 2.51
CA ILE A 78 -6.13 15.11 3.71
C ILE A 78 -4.79 15.43 4.37
N VAL A 79 -3.70 15.48 3.60
CA VAL A 79 -2.37 15.81 4.13
C VAL A 79 -2.37 17.20 4.76
N HIS A 80 -2.94 18.19 4.07
CA HIS A 80 -3.00 19.57 4.58
C HIS A 80 -3.75 19.65 5.91
N ARG A 81 -4.92 19.00 6.01
CA ARG A 81 -5.70 18.95 7.26
C ARG A 81 -4.96 18.25 8.39
N PHE A 82 -4.19 17.21 8.08
CA PHE A 82 -3.34 16.55 9.08
C PHE A 82 -2.20 17.46 9.54
N GLU A 83 -1.56 18.19 8.63
CA GLU A 83 -0.48 19.13 8.94
C GLU A 83 -0.95 20.35 9.76
N GLU A 84 -2.25 20.70 9.71
CA GLU A 84 -2.84 21.73 10.58
C GLU A 84 -2.92 21.29 12.05
N GLU A 85 -3.06 19.99 12.30
CA GLU A 85 -3.30 19.42 13.64
C GLU A 85 -2.05 18.72 14.21
N PHE A 86 -1.17 18.21 13.35
CA PHE A 86 -0.07 17.32 13.72
C PHE A 86 1.23 17.65 12.98
N GLU A 87 2.36 17.41 13.63
CA GLU A 87 3.68 17.45 12.99
C GLU A 87 3.95 16.11 12.31
N LEU A 88 4.08 16.12 10.98
CA LEU A 88 4.41 14.93 10.20
C LEU A 88 5.93 14.74 10.14
N GLU A 89 6.38 13.53 10.41
CA GLU A 89 7.78 13.14 10.25
C GLU A 89 8.07 12.75 8.79
N GLU A 90 9.22 13.16 8.28
CA GLU A 90 9.73 12.75 6.97
C GLU A 90 10.89 11.78 7.15
N LYS A 91 10.84 10.65 6.45
CA LYS A 91 11.98 9.73 6.35
C LYS A 91 12.24 9.40 4.89
N MET A 92 13.52 9.31 4.53
CA MET A 92 13.93 8.89 3.21
C MET A 92 14.27 7.40 3.17
N GLU A 93 13.72 6.76 2.14
CA GLU A 93 13.96 5.42 1.56
C GLU A 93 13.12 4.24 2.10
N PRO A 94 12.58 3.38 1.21
CA PRO A 94 12.69 3.39 -0.26
C PRO A 94 11.71 4.35 -0.99
N PHE A 95 10.80 5.00 -0.24
CA PHE A 95 9.90 6.06 -0.73
C PHE A 95 10.07 7.31 0.13
N VAL A 96 9.74 8.49 -0.41
CA VAL A 96 9.56 9.68 0.43
C VAL A 96 8.20 9.53 1.11
N HIS A 97 8.21 9.21 2.40
CA HIS A 97 6.99 9.08 3.17
C HIS A 97 6.91 10.19 4.21
N ARG A 98 5.74 10.83 4.28
CA ARG A 98 5.32 11.53 5.50
C ARG A 98 4.60 10.55 6.37
N PHE A 99 4.84 10.58 7.68
CA PHE A 99 4.12 9.74 8.61
C PHE A 99 3.81 10.45 9.92
N TYR A 100 2.79 9.95 10.60
CA TYR A 100 2.42 10.34 11.95
C TYR A 100 2.29 9.09 12.80
N GLN A 101 2.75 9.14 14.05
CA GLN A 101 2.63 8.04 14.99
C GLN A 101 1.96 8.49 16.29
N ASP A 102 0.92 7.76 16.69
CA ASP A 102 0.27 7.90 18.00
C ASP A 102 0.23 6.53 18.68
N GLY A 103 1.10 6.34 19.68
CA GLY A 103 1.31 5.05 20.32
C GLY A 103 1.70 3.96 19.30
N ASN A 104 0.84 2.96 19.13
CA ASN A 104 1.04 1.86 18.19
C ASN A 104 0.42 2.12 16.81
N THR A 105 -0.40 3.16 16.69
CA THR A 105 -1.02 3.52 15.42
C THR A 105 -0.06 4.38 14.62
N SER A 106 0.16 4.01 13.37
CA SER A 106 0.97 4.77 12.43
C SER A 106 0.16 5.07 11.18
N LEU A 107 0.21 6.32 10.73
CA LEU A 107 -0.39 6.80 9.49
C LEU A 107 0.73 7.19 8.53
N PHE A 108 0.61 6.78 7.27
CA PHE A 108 1.60 7.00 6.23
C PHE A 108 0.95 7.61 5.01
N PHE A 109 1.61 8.61 4.44
CA PHE A 109 1.11 9.39 3.31
C PHE A 109 2.10 9.25 2.15
N PHE A 110 1.59 8.84 0.99
CA PHE A 110 2.38 8.59 -0.22
C PHE A 110 1.78 9.31 -1.42
N GLU A 111 2.63 10.00 -2.18
CA GLU A 111 2.31 10.26 -3.59
C GLU A 111 2.71 9.02 -4.39
N LEU A 112 1.74 8.34 -5.01
CA LEU A 112 1.98 7.12 -5.78
C LEU A 112 2.28 7.42 -7.23
N VAL A 113 1.49 8.31 -7.83
CA VAL A 113 1.64 8.79 -9.20
C VAL A 113 1.69 10.31 -9.12
N PRO A 114 2.79 10.95 -9.55
CA PRO A 114 2.91 12.40 -9.52
C PRO A 114 1.69 13.08 -10.13
N ASP A 115 1.18 14.09 -9.43
CA ASP A 115 0.02 14.90 -9.81
C ASP A 115 -1.32 14.17 -9.97
N SER A 116 -1.40 12.85 -9.77
CA SER A 116 -2.58 12.07 -10.13
C SER A 116 -3.16 11.25 -8.98
N LEU A 117 -2.32 10.51 -8.26
CA LEU A 117 -2.77 9.56 -7.25
C LEU A 117 -1.92 9.60 -5.97
N GLY A 118 -2.60 9.69 -4.84
CA GLY A 118 -2.01 9.53 -3.52
C GLY A 118 -2.58 8.33 -2.78
N MET A 119 -1.91 7.95 -1.70
CA MET A 119 -2.35 6.91 -0.80
C MET A 119 -2.15 7.32 0.65
N VAL A 120 -3.13 6.98 1.48
CA VAL A 120 -3.00 7.02 2.93
C VAL A 120 -3.09 5.61 3.46
N MET A 121 -2.09 5.17 4.21
CA MET A 121 -2.08 3.88 4.89
C MET A 121 -2.06 4.02 6.40
N SER A 122 -2.67 3.05 7.08
CA SER A 122 -2.68 2.93 8.53
C SER A 122 -2.26 1.53 8.96
N GLY A 123 -1.66 1.44 10.15
CA GLY A 123 -1.35 0.19 10.82
C GLY A 123 -1.35 0.35 12.34
N GLU A 124 -1.64 -0.72 13.07
CA GLU A 124 -1.71 -0.74 14.54
C GLU A 124 -0.54 -1.52 15.18
N GLN A 125 0.58 -1.68 14.47
CA GLN A 125 1.63 -2.62 14.85
C GLN A 125 2.97 -1.96 15.19
N GLY A 126 2.99 -0.65 15.42
CA GLY A 126 4.23 0.08 15.66
C GLY A 126 5.02 0.34 14.38
N LEU A 127 5.94 1.32 14.46
CA LEU A 127 6.64 1.85 13.30
C LEU A 127 7.65 0.86 12.68
N LEU A 128 8.30 0.02 13.48
CA LEU A 128 9.36 -0.89 13.00
C LEU A 128 8.77 -2.02 12.15
N GLU A 129 7.69 -2.62 12.65
CA GLU A 129 6.94 -3.68 11.98
C GLU A 129 6.40 -3.17 10.65
N THR A 130 5.86 -1.95 10.64
CA THR A 130 5.33 -1.32 9.43
C THR A 130 6.43 -0.99 8.42
N GLN A 131 7.57 -0.47 8.88
CA GLN A 131 8.74 -0.22 8.01
C GLN A 131 9.26 -1.49 7.36
N GLU A 132 9.18 -2.63 8.04
CA GLU A 132 9.56 -3.91 7.45
C GLU A 132 8.64 -4.28 6.29
N VAL A 133 7.32 -4.07 6.42
CA VAL A 133 6.37 -4.28 5.32
C VAL A 133 6.71 -3.39 4.13
N PHE A 134 6.97 -2.10 4.37
CA PHE A 134 7.32 -1.17 3.29
C PHE A 134 8.66 -1.49 2.61
N SER A 135 9.63 -2.05 3.34
CA SER A 135 10.90 -2.50 2.74
C SER A 135 10.71 -3.60 1.68
N ARG A 136 9.57 -4.31 1.72
CA ARG A 136 9.22 -5.42 0.84
C ARG A 136 8.16 -5.06 -0.20
N LEU A 137 7.46 -3.94 -0.01
CA LEU A 137 6.45 -3.44 -0.92
C LEU A 137 7.11 -2.60 -2.02
N LYS A 138 6.80 -2.94 -3.27
CA LYS A 138 7.09 -2.13 -4.44
C LYS A 138 5.78 -1.65 -5.04
N ILE A 139 5.71 -0.35 -5.33
CA ILE A 139 4.59 0.27 -6.01
C ILE A 139 5.10 0.76 -7.36
N GLY A 140 4.41 0.38 -8.44
CA GLY A 140 4.77 0.77 -9.80
C GLY A 140 3.55 1.20 -10.60
N GLU A 141 3.80 2.03 -11.62
CA GLU A 141 2.84 2.50 -12.62
C GLU A 141 3.12 1.83 -13.98
N GLU A 142 2.11 1.79 -14.86
CA GLU A 142 2.23 1.39 -16.27
C GLU A 142 1.68 2.48 -17.19
#